data_AF-A0A847Q3Y0-F1
#
_entry.id   AF-A0A847Q3Y0-F1
#
_cell.length_a   1.000
_cell.length_b   1.000
_cell.length_c   1.000
_cell.angle_alpha   90.00
_cell.angle_beta   90.00
_cell.angle_gamma   90.00
#
_symmetry.space_group_name_H-M   'P 1'
#
loop_
_entity.id
_entity.type
_entity.pdbx_description
1 polymer ?
#
loop_
_entity_poly.entity_id
_entity_poly.type
_entity_poly.pdbx_seq_one_letter_code
_entity_poly.pdbx_strand_id
1 'polypeptide(L)'
;MSPRPPIEGIYPPYPPEVQSAVRAALCYVLPVISTIWILICVKARSAAGALASMWQGNRLKVIAGTVTLGIIAPSMFLLFRFLFLRLTQLEDPDFGAALAARLLSSAFMAFTVFLAVSSMISGISTLFRSSETVLLLSMPFRTAPVAAFRVAESWFHAGWSTILLGVPVIAAFASVVGRPPALTAAAGAAALFPFVIVSVSAGTIVMSLLSRLGTMGGLRRGAGGVVLLSAIGLLLFFQGMKPDAVVIPDEGSSNLAAVERFVAG
;
A
#
# COMPACT_ATOMS: atom_id res chain seq x y z
N MET A 1 12.12 -35.99 49.05
CA MET A 1 11.60 -35.08 48.00
C MET A 1 10.20 -35.57 47.66
N SER A 2 9.15 -35.01 48.28
CA SER A 2 7.76 -35.41 48.01
C SER A 2 7.18 -34.57 46.87
N PRO A 3 6.34 -35.14 45.98
CA PRO A 3 5.70 -34.40 44.91
C PRO A 3 4.53 -33.57 45.47
N ARG A 4 4.44 -32.30 45.07
CA ARG A 4 3.30 -31.42 45.40
C ARG A 4 2.06 -31.86 44.60
N PRO A 5 0.85 -31.79 45.18
CA PRO A 5 -0.38 -32.10 44.46
C PRO A 5 -0.74 -31.01 43.42
N PRO A 6 -1.48 -31.37 42.36
CA PRO A 6 -1.89 -30.46 41.30
C PRO A 6 -2.91 -29.43 41.80
N ILE A 7 -2.70 -28.17 41.43
CA ILE A 7 -3.59 -27.04 41.73
C ILE A 7 -4.71 -27.03 40.67
N GLU A 8 -5.71 -27.88 40.83
CA GLU A 8 -6.98 -27.79 40.11
C GLU A 8 -7.99 -27.03 40.97
N GLY A 9 -8.35 -25.80 40.60
CA GLY A 9 -9.53 -25.15 41.21
C GLY A 9 -9.52 -23.64 41.42
N ILE A 10 -8.91 -22.83 40.55
CA ILE A 10 -9.00 -21.35 40.69
C ILE A 10 -9.51 -20.67 39.42
N TYR A 11 -10.61 -21.17 38.84
CA TYR A 11 -11.47 -20.34 37.99
C TYR A 11 -12.94 -20.73 38.23
N PRO A 12 -13.82 -19.77 38.59
CA PRO A 12 -15.24 -20.05 38.65
C PRO A 12 -15.75 -20.46 37.26
N PRO A 13 -16.67 -21.44 37.15
CA PRO A 13 -17.26 -21.83 35.89
C PRO A 13 -17.97 -20.62 35.26
N TYR A 14 -17.58 -20.26 34.04
CA TYR A 14 -18.21 -19.16 33.30
C TYR A 14 -19.72 -19.42 33.13
N PRO A 15 -20.57 -18.38 33.24
CA PRO A 15 -22.01 -18.51 33.08
C PRO A 15 -22.36 -19.09 31.69
N PRO A 16 -23.42 -19.92 31.59
CA PRO A 16 -23.76 -20.68 30.39
C PRO A 16 -24.03 -19.81 29.15
N GLU A 17 -24.46 -18.57 29.34
CA GLU A 17 -24.66 -17.59 28.27
C GLU A 17 -23.34 -17.23 27.55
N VAL A 18 -22.24 -17.07 28.29
CA VAL A 18 -20.93 -16.72 27.73
C VAL A 18 -20.34 -17.91 26.96
N GLN A 19 -20.55 -19.14 27.44
CA GLN A 19 -20.10 -20.34 26.72
C GLN A 19 -20.82 -20.52 25.38
N SER A 20 -22.11 -20.15 25.31
CA SER A 20 -22.90 -20.21 24.08
C SER A 20 -22.46 -19.14 23.06
N ALA A 21 -22.16 -17.93 23.51
CA ALA A 21 -21.66 -16.83 22.68
C ALA A 21 -20.25 -17.10 22.14
N VAL A 22 -19.36 -17.67 22.98
CA VAL A 22 -18.01 -18.07 22.57
C VAL A 22 -18.07 -19.22 21.56
N ARG A 23 -18.94 -20.24 21.76
CA ARG A 23 -19.16 -21.31 20.78
C ARG A 23 -19.72 -20.79 19.46
N ALA A 24 -20.69 -19.87 19.49
CA ALA A 24 -21.26 -19.27 18.30
C ALA A 24 -20.22 -18.43 17.53
N ALA A 25 -19.40 -17.63 18.25
CA ALA A 25 -18.32 -16.86 17.66
C ALA A 25 -17.22 -17.76 17.05
N LEU A 26 -16.82 -18.83 17.75
CA LEU A 26 -15.87 -19.82 17.23
C LEU A 26 -16.42 -20.56 15.98
N CYS A 27 -17.68 -21.01 16.01
CA CYS A 27 -18.33 -21.65 14.86
C CYS A 27 -18.47 -20.73 13.65
N TYR A 28 -18.47 -19.40 13.84
CA TYR A 28 -18.58 -18.42 12.77
C TYR A 28 -17.22 -17.98 12.20
N VAL A 29 -16.20 -17.93 13.05
CA VAL A 29 -14.85 -17.45 12.69
C VAL A 29 -13.98 -18.56 12.07
N LEU A 30 -14.07 -19.79 12.57
CA LEU A 30 -13.34 -20.96 12.05
C LEU A 30 -13.58 -21.25 10.55
N PRO A 31 -14.83 -21.29 10.03
CA PRO A 31 -15.07 -21.58 8.62
C PRO A 31 -14.69 -20.41 7.69
N VAL A 32 -14.75 -19.16 8.16
CA VAL A 32 -14.35 -17.98 7.37
C VAL A 32 -12.83 -17.95 7.18
N ILE A 33 -12.07 -18.20 8.24
CA ILE A 33 -10.61 -18.31 8.16
C ILE A 33 -10.21 -19.52 7.30
N SER A 34 -10.90 -20.66 7.46
CA SER A 34 -10.68 -21.86 6.63
C SER A 34 -10.96 -21.62 5.16
N THR A 35 -12.04 -20.92 4.82
CA THR A 35 -12.40 -20.62 3.42
C THR A 35 -11.40 -19.65 2.78
N ILE A 36 -10.95 -18.64 3.51
CA ILE A 36 -9.91 -17.71 3.04
C ILE A 36 -8.58 -18.44 2.87
N TRP A 37 -8.21 -19.32 3.81
CA TRP A 37 -7.01 -20.15 3.70
C TRP A 37 -7.09 -21.11 2.51
N ILE A 38 -8.23 -21.76 2.29
CA ILE A 38 -8.44 -22.65 1.15
C ILE A 38 -8.33 -21.87 -0.16
N LEU A 39 -8.94 -20.68 -0.26
CA LEU A 39 -8.84 -19.83 -1.45
C LEU A 39 -7.41 -19.34 -1.70
N ILE A 40 -6.67 -18.95 -0.65
CA ILE A 40 -5.25 -18.58 -0.74
C ILE A 40 -4.41 -19.79 -1.17
N CYS A 41 -4.61 -20.96 -0.57
CA CYS A 41 -3.90 -22.20 -0.92
C CYS A 41 -4.19 -22.65 -2.36
N VAL A 42 -5.45 -22.53 -2.81
CA VAL A 42 -5.86 -22.88 -4.17
C VAL A 42 -5.26 -21.88 -5.17
N LYS A 43 -5.24 -20.59 -4.87
CA LYS A 43 -4.61 -19.58 -5.75
C LYS A 43 -3.08 -19.68 -5.72
N ALA A 44 -2.48 -20.04 -4.59
CA ALA A 44 -1.05 -20.31 -4.47
C ALA A 44 -0.65 -21.59 -5.23
N ARG A 45 -1.45 -22.67 -5.16
CA ARG A 45 -1.26 -23.88 -5.97
C ARG A 45 -1.58 -23.67 -7.44
N SER A 46 -2.55 -22.82 -7.76
CA SER A 46 -2.86 -22.40 -9.14
C SER A 46 -1.74 -21.52 -9.70
N ALA A 47 -1.16 -20.62 -8.91
CA ALA A 47 -0.01 -19.82 -9.28
C ALA A 47 1.26 -20.67 -9.41
N ALA A 48 1.50 -21.61 -8.50
CA ALA A 48 2.59 -22.58 -8.56
C ALA A 48 2.41 -23.55 -9.74
N GLY A 49 1.18 -24.00 -9.99
CA GLY A 49 0.81 -24.82 -11.14
C GLY A 49 0.89 -24.06 -12.46
N ALA A 50 0.56 -22.76 -12.47
CA ALA A 50 0.75 -21.87 -13.61
C ALA A 50 2.23 -21.57 -13.84
N LEU A 51 3.05 -21.43 -12.79
CA LEU A 51 4.51 -21.34 -12.91
C LEU A 51 5.12 -22.64 -13.46
N ALA A 52 4.69 -23.79 -12.94
CA ALA A 52 5.14 -25.11 -13.40
C ALA A 52 4.68 -25.40 -14.85
N SER A 53 3.46 -25.01 -15.20
CA SER A 53 2.90 -25.07 -16.56
C SER A 53 3.60 -24.09 -17.53
N MET A 54 3.91 -22.86 -17.08
CA MET A 54 4.67 -21.88 -17.86
C MET A 54 6.08 -22.36 -18.16
N TRP A 55 6.70 -23.15 -17.27
CA TRP A 55 8.03 -23.74 -17.48
C TRP A 55 8.06 -24.78 -18.61
N GLN A 56 7.00 -25.58 -18.77
CA GLN A 56 6.95 -26.64 -19.78
C GLN A 56 6.41 -26.17 -21.14
N GLY A 57 5.46 -25.24 -21.19
CA GLY A 57 4.82 -24.82 -22.45
C GLY A 57 5.19 -23.41 -22.97
N ASN A 58 5.69 -22.52 -22.12
CA ASN A 58 5.70 -21.08 -22.43
C ASN A 58 7.01 -20.36 -22.06
N ARG A 59 8.14 -21.04 -22.32
CA ARG A 59 9.49 -20.55 -22.02
C ARG A 59 9.73 -19.14 -22.58
N LEU A 60 9.19 -18.83 -23.76
CA LEU A 60 9.35 -17.52 -24.38
C LEU A 60 8.69 -16.39 -23.57
N LYS A 61 7.52 -16.62 -22.95
CA LYS A 61 6.87 -15.61 -22.09
C LYS A 61 7.60 -15.44 -20.76
N VAL A 62 8.14 -16.51 -20.20
CA VAL A 62 8.95 -16.44 -18.98
C VAL A 62 10.24 -15.68 -19.27
N ILE A 63 10.98 -16.04 -20.33
CA ILE A 63 12.21 -15.34 -20.74
C ILE A 63 11.91 -13.88 -21.04
N ALA A 64 10.88 -13.57 -21.82
CA ALA A 64 10.50 -12.19 -22.11
C ALA A 64 10.15 -11.41 -20.83
N GLY A 65 9.41 -12.02 -19.90
CA GLY A 65 9.10 -11.42 -18.60
C GLY A 65 10.34 -11.14 -17.75
N THR A 66 11.25 -12.12 -17.63
CA THR A 66 12.48 -11.98 -16.85
C THR A 66 13.44 -10.97 -17.48
N VAL A 67 13.56 -10.95 -18.81
CA VAL A 67 14.36 -9.96 -19.55
C VAL A 67 13.78 -8.56 -19.34
N THR A 68 12.45 -8.42 -19.45
CA THR A 68 11.78 -7.13 -19.24
C THR A 68 12.00 -6.62 -17.81
N LEU A 69 11.83 -7.48 -16.79
CA LEU A 69 12.12 -7.13 -15.40
C LEU A 69 13.59 -6.74 -15.20
N GLY A 70 14.49 -7.53 -15.80
CA GLY A 70 15.93 -7.36 -15.73
C GLY A 70 16.44 -6.10 -16.41
N ILE A 71 15.69 -5.53 -17.36
CA ILE A 71 16.01 -4.25 -18.01
C ILE A 71 15.35 -3.10 -17.25
N ILE A 72 14.05 -3.21 -16.92
CA ILE A 72 13.28 -2.12 -16.33
C ILE A 72 13.80 -1.75 -14.95
N ALA A 73 14.02 -2.72 -14.06
CA ALA A 73 14.44 -2.44 -12.69
C ALA A 73 15.78 -1.68 -12.60
N PRO A 74 16.87 -2.11 -13.28
CA PRO A 74 18.12 -1.34 -13.25
C PRO A 74 18.01 -0.03 -14.03
N SER A 75 17.27 0.03 -15.14
CA SER A 75 17.06 1.29 -15.88
C SER A 75 16.38 2.34 -15.00
N MET A 76 15.35 1.93 -14.26
CA MET A 76 14.66 2.78 -13.30
C MET A 76 15.61 3.27 -12.21
N PHE A 77 16.39 2.37 -11.60
CA PHE A 77 17.38 2.72 -10.58
C PHE A 77 18.41 3.73 -11.11
N LEU A 78 18.96 3.52 -12.31
CA LEU A 78 19.94 4.41 -12.91
C LEU A 78 19.34 5.79 -13.23
N LEU A 79 18.11 5.83 -13.73
CA LEU A 79 17.40 7.08 -14.05
C LEU A 79 17.17 7.91 -12.79
N PHE A 80 16.63 7.31 -11.72
CA PHE A 80 16.40 8.04 -10.46
C PHE A 80 17.72 8.43 -9.79
N ARG A 81 18.73 7.57 -9.84
CA ARG A 81 20.06 7.91 -9.33
C ARG A 81 20.65 9.09 -10.09
N PHE A 82 20.54 9.12 -11.42
CA PHE A 82 20.96 10.25 -12.24
C PHE A 82 20.21 11.53 -11.84
N LEU A 83 18.89 11.46 -11.69
CA LEU A 83 18.07 12.59 -11.26
C LEU A 83 18.53 13.13 -9.90
N PHE A 84 18.60 12.27 -8.88
CA PHE A 84 18.99 12.69 -7.52
C PHE A 84 20.42 13.21 -7.45
N LEU A 85 21.36 12.59 -8.17
CA LEU A 85 22.74 13.08 -8.24
C LEU A 85 22.81 14.48 -8.84
N ARG A 86 22.06 14.75 -9.92
CA ARG A 86 22.00 16.08 -10.52
C ARG A 86 21.41 17.11 -9.55
N LEU A 87 20.39 16.73 -8.78
CA LEU A 87 19.80 17.61 -7.78
C LEU A 87 20.76 17.95 -6.64
N THR A 88 21.55 16.98 -6.18
CA THR A 88 22.54 17.20 -5.10
C THR A 88 23.81 17.91 -5.55
N GLN A 89 24.02 18.04 -6.86
CA GLN A 89 25.16 18.76 -7.45
C GLN A 89 24.87 20.25 -7.72
N LEU A 90 23.67 20.75 -7.37
CA LEU A 90 23.40 22.20 -7.38
C LEU A 90 24.25 22.91 -6.32
N GLU A 91 24.45 24.22 -6.48
CA GLU A 91 25.42 25.07 -5.75
C GLU A 91 25.43 24.85 -4.23
N ASP A 92 24.28 24.56 -3.61
CA ASP A 92 24.17 24.23 -2.19
C ASP A 92 23.81 22.75 -1.95
N PRO A 93 24.72 21.93 -1.38
CA PRO A 93 24.49 20.51 -1.16
C PRO A 93 23.33 20.22 -0.19
N ASP A 94 23.12 21.09 0.80
CA ASP A 94 22.02 20.98 1.76
C ASP A 94 20.66 21.27 1.11
N PHE A 95 20.62 22.24 0.19
CA PHE A 95 19.42 22.53 -0.59
C PHE A 95 19.04 21.38 -1.52
N GLY A 96 20.04 20.78 -2.19
CA GLY A 96 19.84 19.64 -3.07
C GLY A 96 19.29 18.40 -2.35
N ALA A 97 19.78 18.12 -1.14
CA ALA A 97 19.28 17.02 -0.30
C ALA A 97 17.84 17.27 0.18
N ALA A 98 17.52 18.49 0.61
CA ALA A 98 16.17 18.87 1.02
C ALA A 98 15.18 18.76 -0.16
N LEU A 99 15.59 19.18 -1.35
CA LEU A 99 14.77 19.08 -2.56
C LEU A 99 14.54 17.62 -2.96
N ALA A 100 15.57 16.78 -2.91
CA ALA A 100 15.45 15.35 -3.21
C ALA A 100 14.49 14.64 -2.25
N ALA A 101 14.57 14.94 -0.94
CA ALA A 101 13.64 14.40 0.06
C ALA A 101 12.19 14.84 -0.19
N ARG A 102 11.99 16.11 -0.58
CA ARG A 102 10.66 16.67 -0.90
C ARG A 102 10.08 16.10 -2.20
N LEU A 103 10.90 15.87 -3.21
CA LEU A 103 10.47 15.16 -4.41
C LEU A 103 10.07 13.73 -4.09
N LEU A 104 10.85 13.03 -3.27
CA LEU A 104 10.53 11.66 -2.86
C LEU A 104 9.19 11.61 -2.10
N SER A 105 8.96 12.52 -1.15
CA SER A 105 7.68 12.57 -0.40
C SER A 105 6.49 12.90 -1.31
N SER A 106 6.65 13.85 -2.24
CA SER A 106 5.60 14.19 -3.21
C SER A 106 5.29 13.03 -4.16
N ALA A 107 6.30 12.25 -4.57
CA ALA A 107 6.12 11.07 -5.40
C ALA A 107 5.35 9.97 -4.66
N PHE A 108 5.69 9.71 -3.39
CA PHE A 108 4.92 8.79 -2.56
C PHE A 108 3.47 9.23 -2.39
N MET A 109 3.23 10.52 -2.15
CA MET A 109 1.88 11.06 -2.04
C MET A 109 1.08 10.86 -3.34
N ALA A 110 1.69 11.14 -4.50
CA ALA A 110 1.08 10.91 -5.80
C ALA A 110 0.76 9.42 -6.01
N PHE A 111 1.68 8.52 -5.65
CA PHE A 111 1.44 7.08 -5.71
C PHE A 111 0.29 6.65 -4.79
N THR A 112 0.16 7.21 -3.59
CA THR A 112 -0.97 6.91 -2.70
C THR A 112 -2.30 7.25 -3.35
N VAL A 113 -2.42 8.42 -3.97
CA VAL A 113 -3.64 8.85 -4.67
C VAL A 113 -3.90 7.95 -5.87
N PHE A 114 -2.89 7.71 -6.69
CA PHE A 114 -3.00 6.88 -7.88
C PHE A 114 -3.43 5.44 -7.56
N LEU A 115 -2.83 4.82 -6.53
CA LEU A 115 -3.17 3.48 -6.07
C LEU A 115 -4.60 3.42 -5.48
N ALA A 116 -5.00 4.44 -4.72
CA ALA A 116 -6.35 4.53 -4.18
C ALA A 116 -7.40 4.65 -5.32
N VAL A 117 -7.15 5.50 -6.32
CA VAL A 117 -8.01 5.65 -7.51
C VAL A 117 -8.07 4.34 -8.31
N SER A 118 -6.92 3.73 -8.57
CA SER A 118 -6.81 2.49 -9.35
C SER A 118 -7.55 1.31 -8.70
N SER A 119 -7.42 1.17 -7.38
CA SER A 119 -8.16 0.15 -6.62
C SER A 119 -9.67 0.39 -6.64
N MET A 120 -10.10 1.67 -6.65
CA MET A 120 -11.50 2.04 -6.82
C MET A 120 -12.04 1.64 -8.20
N ILE A 121 -11.33 2.00 -9.27
CA ILE A 121 -11.70 1.66 -10.66
C ILE A 121 -11.80 0.14 -10.84
N SER A 122 -10.82 -0.59 -10.30
CA SER A 122 -10.82 -2.07 -10.32
C SER A 122 -12.01 -2.64 -9.54
N GLY A 123 -12.35 -2.03 -8.39
CA GLY A 123 -13.54 -2.37 -7.60
C GLY A 123 -14.84 -2.14 -8.38
N ILE A 124 -14.98 -1.03 -9.09
CA ILE A 124 -16.15 -0.73 -9.95
C ILE A 124 -16.27 -1.77 -11.06
N SER A 125 -15.17 -2.05 -11.78
CA SER A 125 -15.19 -2.99 -12.90
C SER A 125 -15.58 -4.40 -12.45
N THR A 126 -15.17 -4.82 -11.25
CA THR A 126 -15.52 -6.13 -10.72
C THR A 126 -16.94 -6.18 -10.16
N LEU A 127 -17.42 -5.12 -9.50
CA LEU A 127 -18.76 -5.04 -8.92
C LEU A 127 -19.87 -4.86 -9.97
N PHE A 128 -19.62 -4.10 -11.04
CA PHE A 128 -20.66 -3.70 -12.00
C PHE A 128 -20.63 -4.45 -13.33
N ARG A 129 -19.51 -5.10 -13.70
CA ARG A 129 -19.38 -5.73 -15.02
C ARG A 129 -19.62 -7.24 -15.03
N SER A 130 -19.75 -7.87 -13.87
CA SER A 130 -19.78 -9.33 -13.83
C SER A 130 -21.19 -9.89 -13.77
N SER A 131 -21.57 -10.67 -14.77
CA SER A 131 -22.69 -11.62 -14.74
C SER A 131 -22.61 -12.57 -13.51
N GLU A 132 -21.46 -12.64 -12.84
CA GLU A 132 -21.25 -13.33 -11.56
C GLU A 132 -21.94 -12.63 -10.36
N THR A 133 -22.31 -11.35 -10.42
CA THR A 133 -23.06 -10.71 -9.33
C THR A 133 -24.48 -11.27 -9.27
N VAL A 134 -25.08 -11.60 -10.43
CA VAL A 134 -26.37 -12.30 -10.50
C VAL A 134 -26.23 -13.74 -10.00
N LEU A 135 -25.12 -14.41 -10.36
CA LEU A 135 -24.83 -15.78 -9.91
C LEU A 135 -24.55 -15.87 -8.40
N LEU A 136 -23.80 -14.91 -7.83
CA LEU A 136 -23.48 -14.82 -6.41
C LEU A 136 -24.66 -14.34 -5.56
N LEU A 137 -25.57 -13.53 -6.11
CA LEU A 137 -26.86 -13.21 -5.48
C LEU A 137 -27.84 -14.39 -5.52
N SER A 138 -27.63 -15.34 -6.45
CA SER A 138 -28.44 -16.56 -6.56
C SER A 138 -27.93 -17.74 -5.72
N MET A 139 -26.69 -17.68 -5.20
CA MET A 139 -26.16 -18.68 -4.28
C MET A 139 -26.31 -18.21 -2.82
N PRO A 140 -26.63 -19.10 -1.85
CA PRO A 140 -26.78 -18.76 -0.44
C PRO A 140 -25.41 -18.59 0.26
N PHE A 141 -24.51 -17.81 -0.34
CA PHE A 141 -23.23 -17.46 0.26
C PHE A 141 -23.26 -16.02 0.77
N ARG A 142 -22.76 -15.82 2.01
CA ARG A 142 -22.57 -14.47 2.58
C ARG A 142 -21.69 -13.64 1.66
N THR A 143 -22.06 -12.39 1.43
CA THR A 143 -21.36 -11.42 0.56
C THR A 143 -19.96 -11.02 1.06
N ALA A 144 -19.66 -11.24 2.35
CA ALA A 144 -18.41 -10.86 3.00
C ALA A 144 -17.13 -11.54 2.46
N PRO A 145 -17.06 -12.89 2.31
CA PRO A 145 -15.87 -13.57 1.78
C PRO A 145 -15.52 -13.18 0.33
N VAL A 146 -16.52 -12.88 -0.51
CA VAL A 146 -16.28 -12.44 -1.89
C VAL A 146 -15.63 -11.05 -1.92
N ALA A 147 -16.13 -10.13 -1.08
CA ALA A 147 -15.54 -8.81 -0.94
C ALA A 147 -14.09 -8.90 -0.43
N ALA A 148 -13.83 -9.74 0.59
CA ALA A 148 -12.48 -9.95 1.13
C ALA A 148 -11.50 -10.49 0.09
N PHE A 149 -11.93 -11.46 -0.72
CA PHE A 149 -11.10 -12.03 -1.79
C PHE A 149 -10.76 -10.99 -2.88
N ARG A 150 -11.72 -10.13 -3.25
CA ARG A 150 -11.50 -9.07 -4.25
C ARG A 150 -10.58 -7.96 -3.73
N VAL A 151 -10.70 -7.62 -2.44
CA VAL A 151 -9.74 -6.70 -1.79
C VAL A 151 -8.35 -7.30 -1.79
N ALA A 152 -8.19 -8.57 -1.42
CA ALA A 152 -6.89 -9.25 -1.44
C ALA A 152 -6.29 -9.36 -2.86
N GLU A 153 -7.12 -9.57 -3.87
CA GLU A 153 -6.70 -9.59 -5.27
C GLU A 153 -6.22 -8.20 -5.73
N SER A 154 -6.95 -7.14 -5.38
CA SER A 154 -6.52 -5.77 -5.65
C SER A 154 -5.22 -5.43 -4.91
N TRP A 155 -5.04 -5.91 -3.69
CA TRP A 155 -3.80 -5.73 -2.92
C TRP A 155 -2.62 -6.42 -3.60
N PHE A 156 -2.81 -7.65 -4.07
CA PHE A 156 -1.76 -8.39 -4.75
C PHE A 156 -1.35 -7.69 -6.05
N HIS A 157 -2.32 -7.28 -6.88
CA HIS A 157 -2.06 -6.58 -8.15
C HIS A 157 -1.47 -5.18 -8.00
N ALA A 158 -1.89 -4.42 -6.99
CA ALA A 158 -1.34 -3.10 -6.69
C ALA A 158 0.03 -3.20 -5.98
N GLY A 159 0.21 -4.20 -5.12
CA GLY A 159 1.41 -4.36 -4.31
C GLY A 159 2.65 -4.73 -5.11
N TRP A 160 2.55 -5.73 -6.00
CA TRP A 160 3.72 -6.19 -6.75
C TRP A 160 4.28 -5.10 -7.68
N SER A 161 3.42 -4.32 -8.33
CA SER A 161 3.81 -3.22 -9.21
C SER A 161 4.42 -2.06 -8.43
N THR A 162 3.84 -1.72 -7.28
CA THR A 162 4.37 -0.66 -6.39
C THR A 162 5.72 -1.04 -5.78
N ILE A 163 5.91 -2.30 -5.38
CA ILE A 163 7.19 -2.78 -4.87
C ILE A 163 8.25 -2.72 -5.99
N LEU A 164 7.90 -3.19 -7.19
CA LEU A 164 8.80 -3.19 -8.33
C LEU A 164 9.25 -1.78 -8.72
N LEU A 165 8.37 -0.79 -8.61
CA LEU A 165 8.67 0.60 -8.94
C LEU A 165 9.30 1.36 -7.77
N GLY A 166 8.81 1.16 -6.54
CA GLY A 166 9.25 1.90 -5.35
C GLY A 166 10.62 1.48 -4.83
N VAL A 167 10.97 0.19 -4.92
CA VAL A 167 12.28 -0.31 -4.46
C VAL A 167 13.46 0.38 -5.19
N PRO A 168 13.51 0.45 -6.53
CA PRO A 168 14.61 1.13 -7.21
C PRO A 168 14.65 2.64 -6.91
N VAL A 169 13.51 3.29 -6.66
CA VAL A 169 13.46 4.71 -6.27
C VAL A 169 14.09 4.92 -4.88
N ILE A 170 13.70 4.12 -3.88
CA ILE A 170 14.25 4.20 -2.52
C ILE A 170 15.75 3.86 -2.53
N ALA A 171 16.14 2.82 -3.27
CA ALA A 171 17.54 2.43 -3.41
C ALA A 171 18.39 3.53 -4.08
N ALA A 172 17.84 4.21 -5.08
CA ALA A 172 18.50 5.34 -5.73
C ALA A 172 18.72 6.51 -4.76
N PHE A 173 17.70 6.88 -3.99
CA PHE A 173 17.83 7.91 -2.95
C PHE A 173 18.86 7.53 -1.89
N ALA A 174 18.83 6.30 -1.39
CA ALA A 174 19.79 5.80 -0.41
C ALA A 174 21.24 5.83 -0.93
N SER A 175 21.45 5.56 -2.21
CA SER A 175 22.78 5.61 -2.83
C SER A 175 23.39 7.02 -2.85
N VAL A 176 22.54 8.05 -2.94
CA VAL A 176 22.97 9.46 -2.93
C VAL A 176 23.26 9.94 -1.50
N VAL A 177 22.50 9.46 -0.51
CA VAL A 177 22.71 9.75 0.91
C VAL A 177 23.87 8.93 1.52
N GLY A 178 24.56 8.10 0.73
CA GLY A 178 25.72 7.31 1.18
C GLY A 178 25.37 6.07 2.00
N ARG A 179 24.13 5.59 1.95
CA ARG A 179 23.68 4.40 2.68
C ARG A 179 23.79 3.14 1.79
N PRO A 180 24.13 1.96 2.33
CA PRO A 180 24.26 0.75 1.51
C PRO A 180 22.94 0.44 0.77
N PRO A 181 22.96 0.36 -0.57
CA PRO A 181 21.74 0.26 -1.39
C PRO A 181 21.02 -1.08 -1.21
N ALA A 182 21.73 -2.17 -0.93
CA ALA A 182 21.12 -3.49 -0.75
C ALA A 182 20.27 -3.58 0.54
N LEU A 183 20.81 -3.09 1.65
CA LEU A 183 20.11 -3.06 2.95
C LEU A 183 18.90 -2.11 2.91
N THR A 184 19.05 -0.96 2.24
CA THR A 184 17.97 0.02 2.09
C THR A 184 16.91 -0.41 1.09
N ALA A 185 17.26 -1.18 0.05
CA ALA A 185 16.27 -1.79 -0.84
C ALA A 185 15.40 -2.82 -0.10
N ALA A 186 16.01 -3.66 0.75
CA ALA A 186 15.27 -4.64 1.56
C ALA A 186 14.36 -3.94 2.60
N ALA A 187 14.89 -2.96 3.32
CA ALA A 187 14.10 -2.16 4.26
C ALA A 187 13.00 -1.36 3.55
N GLY A 188 13.29 -0.82 2.36
CA GLY A 188 12.34 -0.11 1.51
C GLY A 188 11.21 -1.01 1.05
N ALA A 189 11.50 -2.23 0.60
CA ALA A 189 10.48 -3.22 0.25
C ALA A 189 9.55 -3.53 1.43
N ALA A 190 10.12 -3.69 2.64
CA ALA A 190 9.35 -3.91 3.85
C ALA A 190 8.48 -2.70 4.22
N ALA A 191 8.97 -1.47 4.02
CA ALA A 191 8.23 -0.23 4.27
C ALA A 191 7.13 0.05 3.22
N LEU A 192 7.32 -0.41 1.98
CA LEU A 192 6.33 -0.27 0.90
C LEU A 192 5.10 -1.16 1.12
N PHE A 193 5.26 -2.29 1.82
CA PHE A 193 4.16 -3.19 2.10
C PHE A 193 3.01 -2.53 2.89
N PRO A 194 3.22 -1.93 4.09
CA PRO A 194 2.17 -1.22 4.79
C PRO A 194 1.66 0.00 4.02
N PHE A 195 2.51 0.67 3.23
CA PHE A 195 2.11 1.79 2.40
C PHE A 195 1.05 1.40 1.35
N VAL A 196 1.25 0.29 0.65
CA VAL A 196 0.27 -0.26 -0.31
C VAL A 196 -1.04 -0.60 0.40
N ILE A 197 -0.96 -1.22 1.58
CA ILE A 197 -2.13 -1.61 2.38
C ILE A 197 -2.99 -0.39 2.70
N VAL A 198 -2.37 0.68 3.21
CA VAL A 198 -3.08 1.92 3.59
C VAL A 198 -3.74 2.55 2.36
N SER A 199 -3.03 2.62 1.24
CA SER A 199 -3.56 3.23 0.02
C SER A 199 -4.75 2.45 -0.58
N VAL A 200 -4.62 1.12 -0.68
CA VAL A 200 -5.68 0.29 -1.28
C VAL A 200 -6.90 0.20 -0.35
N SER A 201 -6.68 0.13 0.97
CA SER A 201 -7.79 0.18 1.94
C SER A 201 -8.53 1.53 1.92
N ALA A 202 -7.82 2.65 1.75
CA ALA A 202 -8.47 3.96 1.60
C ALA A 202 -9.43 4.00 0.40
N GLY A 203 -9.00 3.50 -0.76
CA GLY A 203 -9.85 3.43 -1.95
C GLY A 203 -11.10 2.56 -1.75
N THR A 204 -10.96 1.40 -1.12
CA THR A 204 -12.08 0.47 -0.90
C THR A 204 -13.06 0.96 0.17
N ILE A 205 -12.58 1.65 1.22
CA ILE A 205 -13.43 2.27 2.24
C ILE A 205 -14.29 3.38 1.64
N VAL A 206 -13.69 4.26 0.84
CA VAL A 206 -14.42 5.36 0.17
C VAL A 206 -15.50 4.82 -0.75
N MET A 207 -15.18 3.79 -1.53
CA MET A 207 -16.15 3.10 -2.39
C MET A 207 -17.30 2.47 -1.58
N SER A 208 -16.97 1.82 -0.46
CA SER A 208 -17.95 1.19 0.43
C SER A 208 -18.86 2.23 1.09
N LEU A 209 -18.31 3.37 1.49
CA LEU A 209 -19.08 4.48 2.08
C LEU A 209 -20.02 5.09 1.05
N LEU A 210 -19.55 5.33 -0.18
CA LEU A 210 -20.39 5.83 -1.27
C LEU A 210 -21.54 4.89 -1.61
N SER A 211 -21.32 3.58 -1.52
CA SER A 211 -22.38 2.59 -1.79
C SER A 211 -23.54 2.67 -0.80
N ARG A 212 -23.29 3.12 0.44
CA ARG A 212 -24.30 3.24 1.51
C ARG A 212 -25.11 4.54 1.45
N LEU A 213 -24.62 5.57 0.78
CA LEU A 213 -25.15 6.94 0.86
C LEU A 213 -26.27 7.28 -0.15
N GLY A 214 -26.72 6.38 -1.03
CA GLY A 214 -27.80 6.76 -1.97
C GLY A 214 -28.39 5.68 -2.85
N THR A 215 -29.49 6.04 -3.55
CA THR A 215 -30.38 5.20 -4.38
C THR A 215 -30.07 5.22 -5.89
N MET A 216 -29.13 6.04 -6.36
CA MET A 216 -28.86 6.25 -7.81
C MET A 216 -28.16 5.06 -8.49
N GLY A 217 -28.33 4.83 -9.80
CA GLY A 217 -27.75 3.68 -10.50
C GLY A 217 -26.25 3.44 -10.22
N GLY A 218 -25.86 2.18 -10.02
CA GLY A 218 -24.58 1.84 -9.39
C GLY A 218 -23.32 2.24 -10.18
N LEU A 219 -23.36 2.23 -11.52
CA LEU A 219 -22.23 2.69 -12.37
C LEU A 219 -21.94 4.19 -12.17
N ARG A 220 -22.99 5.02 -12.03
CA ARG A 220 -22.85 6.47 -11.79
C ARG A 220 -22.23 6.76 -10.41
N ARG A 221 -22.51 5.93 -9.40
CA ARG A 221 -21.87 6.04 -8.08
C ARG A 221 -20.39 5.71 -8.13
N GLY A 222 -20.03 4.63 -8.84
CA GLY A 222 -18.63 4.28 -9.06
C GLY A 222 -17.85 5.44 -9.69
N ALA A 223 -18.35 5.95 -10.83
CA ALA A 223 -17.73 7.09 -11.50
C ALA A 223 -17.65 8.34 -10.58
N GLY A 224 -18.72 8.64 -9.84
CA GLY A 224 -18.75 9.75 -8.88
C GLY A 224 -17.70 9.61 -7.78
N GLY A 225 -17.49 8.40 -7.26
CA GLY A 225 -16.44 8.14 -6.27
C GLY A 225 -15.04 8.32 -6.84
N VAL A 226 -14.79 7.91 -8.09
CA VAL A 226 -13.48 8.09 -8.74
C VAL A 226 -13.18 9.59 -8.82
N VAL A 227 -14.15 10.38 -9.28
CA VAL A 227 -14.01 11.84 -9.41
C VAL A 227 -13.80 12.48 -8.04
N LEU A 228 -14.59 12.11 -7.03
CA LEU A 228 -14.46 12.66 -5.68
C LEU A 228 -13.11 12.32 -5.05
N LEU A 229 -12.69 11.05 -5.11
CA LEU A 229 -11.41 10.59 -4.57
C LEU A 229 -10.23 11.26 -5.31
N SER A 230 -10.34 11.40 -6.64
CA SER A 230 -9.32 12.10 -7.44
C SER A 230 -9.24 13.58 -7.06
N ALA A 231 -10.38 14.25 -6.87
CA ALA A 231 -10.43 15.64 -6.44
C ALA A 231 -9.82 15.81 -5.03
N ILE A 232 -10.19 14.97 -4.07
CA ILE A 232 -9.62 14.98 -2.72
C ILE A 232 -8.11 14.70 -2.79
N GLY A 233 -7.69 13.69 -3.53
CA GLY A 233 -6.28 13.35 -3.70
C GLY A 233 -5.47 14.49 -4.31
N LEU A 234 -6.03 15.17 -5.31
CA LEU A 234 -5.40 16.33 -5.95
C LEU A 234 -5.31 17.53 -4.98
N LEU A 235 -6.36 17.78 -4.19
CA LEU A 235 -6.35 18.83 -3.16
C LEU A 235 -5.30 18.55 -2.09
N LEU A 236 -5.23 17.31 -1.59
CA LEU A 236 -4.20 16.89 -0.65
C LEU A 236 -2.80 17.06 -1.26
N PHE A 237 -2.61 16.64 -2.50
CA PHE A 237 -1.34 16.80 -3.22
C PHE A 237 -0.92 18.28 -3.31
N PHE A 238 -1.82 19.16 -3.73
CA PHE A 238 -1.54 20.60 -3.77
C PHE A 238 -1.29 21.21 -2.38
N GLN A 239 -1.97 20.74 -1.34
CA GLN A 239 -1.69 21.16 0.04
C GLN A 239 -0.31 20.70 0.49
N GLY A 240 0.10 19.47 0.20
CA GLY A 240 1.45 18.97 0.49
C GLY A 240 2.54 19.70 -0.28
N MET A 241 2.22 20.28 -1.44
CA MET A 241 3.14 21.11 -2.21
C MET A 241 3.28 22.54 -1.68
N LYS A 242 2.42 23.02 -0.75
CA LYS A 242 2.53 24.38 -0.21
C LYS A 242 3.94 24.62 0.37
N PRO A 243 4.67 25.62 -0.12
CA PRO A 243 6.05 25.90 0.29
C PRO A 243 6.06 26.79 1.53
N ASP A 244 5.31 26.43 2.57
CA ASP A 244 5.47 27.11 3.85
C ASP A 244 6.71 26.49 4.53
N ALA A 245 7.82 27.23 4.42
CA ALA A 245 9.08 27.00 5.10
C ALA A 245 9.96 25.86 4.52
N VAL A 246 10.57 26.11 3.36
CA VAL A 246 12.00 25.78 3.27
C VAL A 246 12.68 26.82 4.15
N VAL A 247 12.79 26.51 5.45
CA VAL A 247 13.61 27.30 6.38
C VAL A 247 15.04 27.08 5.91
N ILE A 248 15.51 27.95 5.03
CA ILE A 248 16.93 28.20 4.91
C ILE A 248 17.31 28.75 6.29
N PRO A 249 18.27 28.15 7.01
CA PRO A 249 18.88 28.83 8.14
C PRO A 249 19.58 30.05 7.57
N ASP A 250 18.85 31.17 7.46
CA ASP A 250 19.39 32.41 6.95
C ASP A 250 20.45 32.86 7.96
N GLU A 251 21.73 32.63 7.64
CA GLU A 251 22.86 33.24 8.35
C GLU A 251 22.72 34.78 8.40
N GLY A 252 21.87 35.37 7.55
CA GLY A 252 21.47 36.78 7.63
C GLY A 252 20.71 37.16 8.90
N SER A 253 19.90 36.26 9.48
CA SER A 253 19.09 36.57 10.67
C SER A 253 19.92 36.58 11.97
N SER A 254 20.91 35.68 12.07
CA SER A 254 21.87 35.68 13.18
C SER A 254 22.82 36.86 13.10
N ASN A 255 23.22 37.28 11.89
CA ASN A 255 24.02 38.48 11.67
C ASN A 255 23.24 39.77 11.95
N LEU A 256 21.96 39.86 11.59
CA LEU A 256 21.12 41.01 11.94
C LEU A 256 20.92 41.12 13.46
N ALA A 257 20.69 40.00 14.15
CA ALA A 257 20.62 39.99 15.62
C ALA A 257 21.97 40.32 16.29
N ALA A 258 23.09 39.95 15.67
CA ALA A 258 24.43 40.32 16.13
C ALA A 258 24.71 41.82 15.92
N VAL A 259 24.30 42.38 14.77
CA VAL A 259 24.42 43.82 14.47
C VAL A 259 23.52 44.65 15.38
N GLU A 260 22.28 44.20 15.63
CA GLU A 260 21.33 44.89 16.52
C GLU A 260 21.83 44.92 17.97
N ARG A 261 22.48 43.84 18.43
CA ARG A 261 23.20 43.82 19.72
C ARG A 261 24.43 44.71 19.76
N PHE A 262 25.13 44.90 18.64
CA PHE A 262 26.30 45.76 18.54
C PHE A 262 25.93 47.25 18.51
N VAL A 263 24.76 47.58 17.97
CA VAL A 263 24.22 48.96 17.93
C VAL A 263 23.54 49.34 19.25
N ALA A 264 23.04 48.36 20.00
CA ALA A 264 22.34 48.58 21.28
C ALA A 264 23.25 48.56 22.53
N GLY A 265 24.56 48.31 22.38
CA GLY A 265 25.57 48.37 23.44
C GLY A 265 26.49 49.57 23.28
#